data_AF-A0A858X063-F1
#
_entry.id   AF-A0A858X063-F1
#
_cell.length_a   1.000
_cell.length_b   1.000
_cell.length_c   1.000
_cell.angle_alpha   90.00
_cell.angle_beta   90.00
_cell.angle_gamma   90.00
#
_symmetry.space_group_name_H-M   'P 1'
#
loop_
_entity.id
_entity.type
_entity.pdbx_description
1 polymer ?
#
loop_
_entity_poly.entity_id
_entity_poly.type
_entity_poly.pdbx_seq_one_letter_code
_entity_poly.pdbx_strand_id
1 'polypeptide(L)'
;MCHHVRERETCIPNRRAALRTLALGVAGVALPAAAFALTPEPHPDAELIRLGEAFDRQHAAWVPLWKESDRLEKATFAAIEAAGIKFDLATYEWHCARTGFDVAADANVAAVDVLRRLAEQIAAIPARSYAGLHAKARVVFWECIRPADYIDVAEEALDGDVLSVIGLLREIESLAAEART
;
A
#
# COMPACT_ATOMS: atom_id res chain seq x y z
N MET A 1 45.49 -25.98 16.50
CA MET A 1 46.28 -26.70 15.48
C MET A 1 45.30 -27.21 14.44
N CYS A 2 45.69 -27.14 13.17
CA CYS A 2 44.91 -27.19 11.92
C CYS A 2 44.27 -25.86 11.47
N HIS A 3 44.83 -25.43 10.34
CA HIS A 3 44.76 -24.17 9.66
C HIS A 3 43.62 -24.15 8.64
N HIS A 4 43.01 -22.98 8.42
CA HIS A 4 42.81 -22.48 7.06
C HIS A 4 42.96 -20.96 7.05
N VAL A 5 43.88 -20.51 6.21
CA VAL A 5 44.30 -19.12 5.98
C VAL A 5 43.86 -18.75 4.57
N ARG A 6 43.27 -17.55 4.43
CA ARG A 6 43.08 -16.72 3.21
C ARG A 6 42.15 -17.33 2.13
N GLU A 7 41.25 -16.59 1.47
CA GLU A 7 41.47 -15.40 0.66
C GLU A 7 40.15 -14.67 0.32
N ARG A 8 40.25 -13.34 0.18
CA ARG A 8 39.59 -12.45 -0.81
C ARG A 8 38.12 -12.04 -0.64
N GLU A 9 38.01 -10.74 -0.34
CA GLU A 9 37.07 -9.79 -0.93
C GLU A 9 36.50 -10.23 -2.28
N THR A 10 35.18 -10.19 -2.42
CA THR A 10 34.55 -9.69 -3.64
C THR A 10 33.14 -9.19 -3.34
N CYS A 11 33.04 -7.86 -3.40
CA CYS A 11 31.86 -7.05 -3.63
C CYS A 11 30.74 -7.84 -4.35
N ILE A 12 29.64 -8.12 -3.65
CA ILE A 12 28.41 -8.56 -4.29
C ILE A 12 27.90 -7.37 -5.11
N PRO A 13 27.85 -7.45 -6.46
CA PRO A 13 27.40 -6.34 -7.27
C PRO A 13 25.92 -6.10 -7.01
N ASN A 14 25.66 -4.92 -6.46
CA ASN A 14 24.36 -4.35 -6.20
C ASN A 14 23.51 -4.40 -7.48
N ARG A 15 22.29 -4.94 -7.37
CA ARG A 15 21.28 -5.02 -8.46
C ARG A 15 20.96 -3.67 -9.13
N ARG A 16 21.48 -2.55 -8.60
CA ARG A 16 21.41 -1.19 -9.18
C ARG A 16 22.37 -0.92 -10.35
N ALA A 17 23.29 -1.82 -10.70
CA ALA A 17 24.23 -1.61 -11.81
C ALA A 17 23.73 -2.14 -13.18
N ALA A 18 22.55 -2.75 -13.26
CA ALA A 18 22.11 -3.46 -14.48
C ALA A 18 21.32 -2.63 -15.50
N LEU A 19 21.03 -1.34 -15.27
CA LEU A 19 20.12 -0.58 -16.18
C LEU A 19 20.60 0.84 -16.50
N ARG A 20 21.90 1.02 -16.73
CA ARG A 20 22.40 2.14 -17.56
C ARG A 20 23.38 1.59 -18.58
N THR A 21 22.92 1.43 -19.82
CA THR A 21 23.60 1.81 -21.07
C THR A 21 22.82 1.19 -22.23
N LEU A 22 22.10 2.00 -23.00
CA LEU A 22 21.93 1.82 -24.44
C LEU A 22 21.53 3.17 -25.04
N ALA A 23 22.54 3.97 -25.34
CA ALA A 23 22.47 5.02 -26.33
C ALA A 23 23.56 4.74 -27.35
N LEU A 24 23.17 4.39 -28.59
CA LEU A 24 23.68 4.97 -29.84
C LEU A 24 23.24 4.13 -31.06
N GLY A 25 22.41 4.76 -31.90
CA GLY A 25 22.66 4.84 -33.34
C GLY A 25 22.30 3.64 -34.23
N VAL A 26 21.17 3.73 -34.92
CA VAL A 26 21.09 3.38 -36.35
C VAL A 26 20.48 4.56 -37.09
N ALA A 27 21.24 5.06 -38.07
CA ALA A 27 20.86 6.12 -38.98
C ALA A 27 19.90 5.61 -40.06
N GLY A 28 19.00 6.50 -40.51
CA GLY A 28 18.61 6.62 -41.92
C GLY A 28 17.45 5.77 -42.41
N VAL A 29 16.23 6.30 -42.29
CA VAL A 29 15.27 6.38 -43.43
C VAL A 29 14.50 7.69 -43.28
N ALA A 30 14.70 8.61 -44.23
CA ALA A 30 13.85 9.78 -44.38
C ALA A 30 12.50 9.32 -44.95
N LEU A 31 11.43 9.45 -44.18
CA LEU A 31 10.04 9.34 -44.63
C LEU A 31 9.24 10.52 -44.05
N PRO A 32 8.25 11.02 -44.80
CA PRO A 32 7.81 12.41 -44.70
C PRO A 32 7.00 12.66 -43.43
N ALA A 33 7.31 13.80 -42.82
CA ALA A 33 6.54 14.39 -41.74
C ALA A 33 5.13 14.75 -42.20
N ALA A 34 4.12 14.04 -41.70
CA ALA A 34 2.78 14.57 -41.41
C ALA A 34 1.97 13.48 -40.71
N ALA A 35 1.43 13.81 -39.53
CA ALA A 35 0.60 12.98 -38.66
C ALA A 35 1.33 11.94 -37.78
N PHE A 36 2.30 12.39 -36.98
CA PHE A 36 2.52 11.76 -35.68
C PHE A 36 1.56 12.38 -34.66
N ALA A 37 0.86 11.49 -33.97
CA ALA A 37 -0.26 11.72 -33.11
C ALA A 37 -0.05 12.84 -32.08
N LEU A 38 -1.08 13.66 -31.92
CA LEU A 38 -1.37 14.37 -30.67
C LEU A 38 -1.77 13.34 -29.60
N THR A 39 -0.90 12.39 -29.25
CA THR A 39 -1.04 11.71 -27.97
C THR A 39 -0.59 12.72 -26.92
N PRO A 40 -1.44 13.12 -25.96
CA PRO A 40 -0.98 13.89 -24.82
C PRO A 40 0.22 13.15 -24.23
N GLU A 41 1.33 13.85 -23.96
CA GLU A 41 2.38 13.22 -23.18
C GLU A 41 1.74 12.67 -21.89
N PRO A 42 2.03 11.41 -21.52
CA PRO A 42 1.50 10.86 -20.29
C PRO A 42 1.87 11.79 -19.14
N HIS A 43 0.88 12.25 -18.39
CA HIS A 43 1.13 13.02 -17.17
C HIS A 43 2.15 12.25 -16.32
N PRO A 44 3.18 12.90 -15.74
CA PRO A 44 4.26 12.19 -15.06
C PRO A 44 3.75 11.29 -13.92
N ASP A 45 2.58 11.62 -13.35
CA ASP A 45 1.89 10.85 -12.31
C ASP A 45 0.59 10.14 -12.81
N ALA A 46 0.42 9.91 -14.12
CA ALA A 46 -0.81 9.31 -14.66
C ALA A 46 -1.18 7.98 -13.98
N GLU A 47 -0.18 7.16 -13.70
CA GLU A 47 -0.38 5.87 -13.02
C GLU A 47 -0.76 6.03 -11.55
N LEU A 48 -0.15 6.98 -10.83
CA LEU A 48 -0.52 7.31 -9.45
C LEU A 48 -1.97 7.79 -9.37
N ILE A 49 -2.40 8.62 -10.32
CA ILE A 49 -3.78 9.11 -10.39
C ILE A 49 -4.73 7.94 -10.62
N ARG A 50 -4.44 7.09 -11.61
CA ARG A 50 -5.26 5.90 -11.93
C ARG A 50 -5.39 4.95 -10.74
N LEU A 51 -4.28 4.68 -10.06
CA LEU A 51 -4.26 3.83 -8.86
C LEU A 51 -5.00 4.50 -7.70
N GLY A 52 -4.84 5.81 -7.51
CA GLY A 52 -5.56 6.58 -6.49
C GLY A 52 -7.07 6.55 -6.69
N GLU A 53 -7.56 6.65 -7.93
CA GLU A 53 -8.99 6.48 -8.23
C GLU A 53 -9.48 5.05 -7.95
N ALA A 54 -8.65 4.03 -8.25
CA ALA A 54 -8.98 2.66 -7.91
C ALA A 54 -9.04 2.47 -6.39
N PHE A 55 -8.10 3.06 -5.65
CA PHE A 55 -8.07 3.06 -4.19
C PHE A 55 -9.34 3.69 -3.62
N ASP A 56 -9.73 4.89 -4.09
CA ASP A 56 -10.94 5.57 -3.61
C ASP A 56 -12.21 4.72 -3.80
N ARG A 57 -12.35 4.07 -4.96
CA ARG A 57 -13.49 3.18 -5.23
C ARG A 57 -13.52 2.00 -4.27
N GLN A 58 -12.37 1.38 -4.02
CA GLN A 58 -12.28 0.25 -3.09
C GLN A 58 -12.49 0.70 -1.64
N HIS A 59 -12.00 1.88 -1.28
CA HIS A 59 -12.14 2.43 0.06
C HIS A 59 -13.63 2.73 0.33
N ALA A 60 -14.32 3.35 -0.62
CA ALA A 60 -15.76 3.57 -0.53
C ALA A 60 -16.56 2.26 -0.42
N ALA A 61 -16.15 1.20 -1.12
CA ALA A 61 -16.77 -0.12 -1.04
C ALA A 61 -16.47 -0.85 0.28
N TRP A 62 -15.30 -0.60 0.88
CA TRP A 62 -14.88 -1.19 2.15
C TRP A 62 -15.61 -0.60 3.36
N VAL A 63 -15.83 0.72 3.40
CA VAL A 63 -16.48 1.40 4.53
C VAL A 63 -17.78 0.72 5.04
N PRO A 64 -18.75 0.33 4.20
CA PRO A 64 -19.94 -0.37 4.69
C PRO A 64 -19.64 -1.78 5.25
N LEU A 65 -18.64 -2.50 4.71
CA LEU A 65 -18.22 -3.81 5.21
C LEU A 65 -17.58 -3.68 6.60
N TRP A 66 -16.71 -2.69 6.78
CA TRP A 66 -16.11 -2.37 8.08
C TRP A 66 -17.17 -2.05 9.13
N LYS A 67 -18.14 -1.19 8.79
CA LYS A 67 -19.23 -0.82 9.71
C LYS A 67 -20.10 -2.02 10.09
N GLU A 68 -20.38 -2.91 9.14
CA GLU A 68 -21.18 -4.10 9.42
C GLU A 68 -20.42 -5.10 10.30
N SER A 69 -19.13 -5.32 10.01
CA SER A 69 -18.25 -6.14 10.85
C SER A 69 -18.18 -5.59 12.28
N ASP A 70 -17.90 -4.30 12.46
CA ASP A 70 -17.87 -3.62 13.79
C ASP A 70 -19.21 -3.71 14.53
N ARG A 71 -20.32 -3.54 13.81
CA ARG A 71 -21.66 -3.68 14.40
C ARG A 71 -21.90 -5.10 14.93
N LEU A 72 -21.51 -6.12 14.15
CA LEU A 72 -21.67 -7.52 14.51
C LEU A 72 -20.71 -7.95 15.62
N GLU A 73 -19.49 -7.42 15.62
CA GLU A 73 -18.51 -7.62 16.68
C GLU A 73 -19.06 -7.13 18.03
N LYS A 74 -19.55 -5.88 18.07
CA LYS A 74 -20.18 -5.29 19.26
C LYS A 74 -21.39 -6.09 19.73
N ALA A 75 -22.23 -6.56 18.80
CA ALA A 75 -23.37 -7.41 19.13
C ALA A 75 -22.94 -8.77 19.70
N THR A 76 -21.85 -9.35 19.19
CA THR A 76 -21.26 -10.60 19.65
C THR A 76 -20.75 -10.44 21.08
N PHE A 77 -19.94 -9.42 21.36
CA PHE A 77 -19.46 -9.14 22.72
C PHE A 77 -20.59 -8.85 23.70
N ALA A 78 -21.59 -8.04 23.31
CA ALA A 78 -22.75 -7.77 24.14
C ALA A 78 -23.54 -9.05 24.47
N ALA A 79 -23.64 -9.99 23.52
CA ALA A 79 -24.32 -11.27 23.75
C ALA A 79 -23.53 -12.19 24.70
N ILE A 80 -22.20 -12.19 24.62
CA ILE A 80 -21.33 -12.95 25.53
C ILE A 80 -21.44 -12.37 26.95
N GLU A 81 -21.36 -11.04 27.08
CA GLU A 81 -21.49 -10.33 28.35
C GLU A 81 -22.85 -10.60 29.00
N ALA A 82 -23.94 -10.49 28.23
CA ALA A 82 -25.30 -10.74 28.72
C ALA A 82 -25.53 -12.19 29.16
N ALA A 83 -24.78 -13.15 28.60
CA ALA A 83 -24.85 -14.54 29.01
C ALA A 83 -24.13 -14.82 30.35
N GLY A 84 -23.31 -13.89 30.84
CA GLY A 84 -22.54 -14.06 32.07
C GLY A 84 -21.52 -15.21 32.01
N ILE A 85 -21.16 -15.63 30.80
CA ILE A 85 -20.24 -16.75 30.55
C ILE A 85 -18.81 -16.22 30.62
N LYS A 86 -17.91 -17.01 31.24
CA LYS A 86 -16.49 -16.71 31.22
C LYS A 86 -16.00 -16.74 29.76
N PHE A 87 -15.42 -15.64 29.31
CA PHE A 87 -14.87 -15.54 27.96
C PHE A 87 -13.82 -16.63 27.72
N ASP A 88 -14.08 -17.50 26.75
CA ASP A 88 -13.12 -18.42 26.15
C ASP A 88 -13.32 -18.47 24.62
N LEU A 89 -12.34 -19.05 23.92
CA LEU A 89 -12.33 -19.07 22.46
C LEU A 89 -13.55 -19.80 21.88
N ALA A 90 -13.95 -20.92 22.47
CA ALA A 90 -15.10 -21.70 21.99
C ALA A 90 -16.42 -20.94 22.14
N THR A 91 -16.60 -20.21 23.24
CA THR A 91 -17.76 -19.32 23.46
C THR A 91 -17.74 -18.20 22.42
N TYR A 92 -16.60 -17.57 22.20
CA TYR A 92 -16.46 -16.52 21.21
C TYR A 92 -16.81 -17.02 19.79
N GLU A 93 -16.20 -18.11 19.33
CA GLU A 93 -16.46 -18.72 18.01
C GLU A 93 -17.94 -19.09 17.83
N TRP A 94 -18.56 -19.70 18.85
CA TRP A 94 -19.99 -20.03 18.79
C TRP A 94 -20.87 -18.79 18.64
N HIS A 95 -20.56 -17.72 19.38
CA HIS A 95 -21.29 -16.47 19.29
C HIS A 95 -21.06 -15.78 17.94
N CYS A 96 -19.84 -15.81 17.40
CA CYS A 96 -19.51 -15.26 16.08
C CYS A 96 -20.29 -15.96 14.96
N ALA A 97 -20.34 -17.30 14.99
CA ALA A 97 -21.11 -18.09 14.04
C ALA A 97 -22.62 -17.77 14.12
N ARG A 98 -23.14 -17.53 15.33
CA ARG A 98 -24.56 -17.23 15.55
C ARG A 98 -24.95 -15.81 15.12
N THR A 99 -24.07 -14.83 15.29
CA THR A 99 -24.31 -13.45 14.87
C THR A 99 -24.01 -13.22 13.39
N GLY A 100 -23.28 -14.15 12.75
CA GLY A 100 -22.76 -14.00 11.40
C GLY A 100 -21.52 -13.10 11.34
N PHE A 101 -20.88 -12.83 12.49
CA PHE A 101 -19.70 -11.99 12.56
C PHE A 101 -18.55 -12.55 11.70
N ASP A 102 -18.32 -13.87 11.71
CA ASP A 102 -17.22 -14.49 10.94
C ASP A 102 -17.30 -14.14 9.44
N VAL A 103 -18.50 -14.23 8.87
CA VAL A 103 -18.72 -13.92 7.45
C VAL A 103 -18.47 -12.45 7.14
N ALA A 104 -18.87 -11.55 8.05
CA ALA A 104 -18.65 -10.11 7.88
C ALA A 104 -17.17 -9.75 8.09
N ALA A 105 -16.50 -10.39 9.05
CA ALA A 105 -15.08 -10.25 9.32
C ALA A 105 -14.24 -10.71 8.11
N ASP A 106 -14.53 -11.89 7.56
CA ASP A 106 -13.87 -12.41 6.35
C ASP A 106 -14.03 -11.45 5.15
N ALA A 107 -15.24 -10.93 4.93
CA ALA A 107 -15.51 -9.96 3.87
C ALA A 107 -14.74 -8.65 4.09
N ASN A 108 -14.65 -8.18 5.34
CA ASN A 108 -13.87 -7.01 5.71
C ASN A 108 -12.37 -7.23 5.47
N VAL A 109 -11.81 -8.37 5.90
CA VAL A 109 -10.40 -8.74 5.70
C VAL A 109 -10.07 -8.80 4.21
N ALA A 110 -10.91 -9.46 3.41
CA ALA A 110 -10.70 -9.56 1.96
C ALA A 110 -10.68 -8.18 1.27
N ALA A 111 -11.51 -7.24 1.72
CA ALA A 111 -11.55 -5.87 1.21
C ALA A 111 -10.30 -5.06 1.65
N VAL A 112 -9.86 -5.20 2.90
CA VAL A 112 -8.62 -4.59 3.41
C VAL A 112 -7.41 -5.08 2.61
N ASP A 113 -7.36 -6.36 2.27
CA ASP A 113 -6.29 -6.94 1.45
C ASP A 113 -6.19 -6.31 0.06
N VAL A 114 -7.34 -5.96 -0.56
CA VAL A 114 -7.36 -5.23 -1.83
C VAL A 114 -6.78 -3.83 -1.66
N LEU A 115 -7.20 -3.12 -0.61
CA LEU A 115 -6.71 -1.77 -0.32
C LEU A 115 -5.20 -1.77 -0.02
N ARG A 116 -4.70 -2.74 0.75
CA ARG A 116 -3.28 -2.90 1.05
C ARG A 116 -2.44 -3.08 -0.21
N ARG A 117 -2.86 -3.96 -1.13
CA ARG A 117 -2.15 -4.14 -2.40
C ARG A 117 -2.12 -2.87 -3.26
N LEU A 118 -3.19 -2.07 -3.22
CA LEU A 118 -3.22 -0.78 -3.92
C LEU A 118 -2.33 0.25 -3.23
N ALA A 119 -2.33 0.29 -1.90
CA ALA A 119 -1.47 1.15 -1.10
C ALA A 119 0.02 0.88 -1.39
N GLU A 120 0.43 -0.39 -1.39
CA GLU A 120 1.80 -0.81 -1.73
C GLU A 120 2.22 -0.36 -3.14
N GLN A 121 1.33 -0.50 -4.13
CA GLN A 121 1.59 -0.04 -5.50
C GLN A 121 1.74 1.48 -5.58
N ILE A 122 0.88 2.23 -4.89
CA ILE A 122 0.93 3.69 -4.84
C ILE A 122 2.20 4.17 -4.13
N ALA A 123 2.57 3.54 -3.02
CA ALA A 123 3.78 3.87 -2.27
C ALA A 123 5.05 3.69 -3.11
N ALA A 124 5.11 2.64 -3.95
CA ALA A 124 6.26 2.31 -4.77
C ALA A 124 6.56 3.32 -5.91
N ILE A 125 5.59 4.12 -6.33
CA ILE A 125 5.75 5.07 -7.44
C ILE A 125 6.07 6.46 -6.88
N PRO A 126 7.19 7.11 -7.17
CA PRO A 126 7.48 8.45 -6.67
C PRO A 126 6.54 9.48 -7.30
N ALA A 127 5.97 10.39 -6.50
CA ALA A 127 5.19 11.50 -7.02
C ALA A 127 6.09 12.58 -7.65
N ARG A 128 5.67 13.11 -8.80
CA ARG A 128 6.34 14.17 -9.56
C ARG A 128 5.49 15.42 -9.72
N SER A 129 4.33 15.45 -9.10
CA SER A 129 3.40 16.58 -9.09
C SER A 129 2.54 16.59 -7.82
N TYR A 130 1.84 17.70 -7.59
CA TYR A 130 0.83 17.79 -6.53
C TYR A 130 -0.33 16.79 -6.70
N ALA A 131 -0.70 16.44 -7.93
CA ALA A 131 -1.74 15.46 -8.18
C ALA A 131 -1.31 14.05 -7.75
N GLY A 132 -0.05 13.68 -8.00
CA GLY A 132 0.53 12.42 -7.50
C GLY A 132 0.65 12.41 -5.98
N LEU A 133 1.10 13.52 -5.37
CA LEU A 133 1.13 13.66 -3.91
C LEU A 133 -0.26 13.50 -3.30
N HIS A 134 -1.31 14.05 -3.93
CA HIS A 134 -2.68 13.91 -3.45
C HIS A 134 -3.18 12.46 -3.53
N ALA A 135 -2.78 11.68 -4.54
CA ALA A 135 -3.05 10.24 -4.59
C ALA A 135 -2.38 9.50 -3.42
N LYS A 136 -1.12 9.82 -3.11
CA LYS A 136 -0.41 9.23 -1.97
C LYS A 136 -1.00 9.61 -0.63
N ALA A 137 -1.34 10.89 -0.43
CA ALA A 137 -1.87 11.38 0.83
C ALA A 137 -3.13 10.62 1.27
N ARG A 138 -4.04 10.30 0.33
CA ARG A 138 -5.25 9.52 0.60
C ARG A 138 -4.95 8.13 1.15
N VAL A 139 -3.92 7.46 0.60
CA VAL A 139 -3.45 6.16 1.10
C VAL A 139 -2.88 6.29 2.50
N VAL A 140 -2.01 7.27 2.74
CA VAL A 140 -1.39 7.50 4.05
C VAL A 140 -2.47 7.75 5.12
N PHE A 141 -3.48 8.57 4.82
CA PHE A 141 -4.59 8.80 5.74
C PHE A 141 -5.34 7.51 6.07
N TRP A 142 -5.59 6.65 5.08
CA TRP A 142 -6.21 5.35 5.32
C TRP A 142 -5.35 4.44 6.20
N GLU A 143 -4.04 4.38 5.97
CA GLU A 143 -3.12 3.57 6.78
C GLU A 143 -3.08 4.02 8.25
N CYS A 144 -3.21 5.32 8.53
CA CYS A 144 -3.26 5.86 9.90
C CYS A 144 -4.60 5.61 10.61
N ILE A 145 -5.71 5.45 9.90
CA ILE A 145 -7.05 5.24 10.50
C ILE A 145 -7.46 3.77 10.53
N ARG A 146 -6.74 2.90 9.82
CA ARG A 146 -7.06 1.48 9.78
C ARG A 146 -7.03 0.93 11.22
N PRO A 147 -8.08 0.25 11.69
CA PRO A 147 -8.04 -0.46 12.96
C PRO A 147 -6.85 -1.40 12.90
N ALA A 148 -5.85 -1.18 13.72
CA ALA A 148 -4.63 -1.95 13.60
C ALA A 148 -4.89 -3.39 14.02
N ASP A 149 -4.51 -4.31 13.14
CA ASP A 149 -4.46 -5.75 13.42
C ASP A 149 -3.29 -6.02 14.39
N TYR A 150 -3.32 -5.45 15.59
CA TYR A 150 -2.24 -5.55 16.59
C TYR A 150 -1.99 -6.98 17.09
N ILE A 151 -2.77 -7.96 16.62
CA ILE A 151 -2.74 -9.32 17.13
C ILE A 151 -1.58 -10.12 16.50
N ASP A 152 -1.11 -9.78 15.29
CA ASP A 152 -0.08 -10.57 14.58
C ASP A 152 0.90 -9.76 13.71
N VAL A 153 1.07 -8.45 13.96
CA VAL A 153 2.08 -7.67 13.22
C VAL A 153 3.46 -7.92 13.81
N ALA A 154 4.44 -8.28 12.98
CA ALA A 154 5.85 -8.29 13.37
C ALA A 154 6.23 -6.92 13.96
N GLU A 155 7.06 -6.89 15.00
CA GLU A 155 7.45 -5.66 15.71
C GLU A 155 7.98 -4.57 14.75
N GLU A 156 8.65 -4.99 13.68
CA GLU A 156 9.21 -4.16 12.61
C GLU A 156 8.15 -3.46 11.72
N ALA A 157 6.90 -3.91 11.79
CA ALA A 157 5.76 -3.36 11.05
C ALA A 157 4.80 -2.54 11.93
N LEU A 158 5.11 -2.40 13.24
CA LEU A 158 4.37 -1.52 14.15
C LEU A 158 4.49 -0.03 13.79
N ASP A 159 5.54 0.35 13.06
CA ASP A 159 5.78 1.74 12.62
C ASP A 159 5.28 2.01 11.18
N GLY A 160 4.51 1.11 10.57
CA GLY A 160 4.13 1.20 9.15
C GLY A 160 3.42 2.51 8.79
N ASP A 161 2.50 2.98 9.63
CA ASP A 161 1.77 4.24 9.46
C ASP A 161 2.70 5.46 9.58
N VAL A 162 3.59 5.48 10.56
CA VAL A 162 4.60 6.52 10.77
C VAL A 162 5.57 6.58 9.59
N LEU A 163 6.02 5.44 9.09
CA LEU A 163 6.91 5.35 7.94
C LEU A 163 6.24 5.87 6.66
N SER A 164 4.95 5.60 6.47
CA SER A 164 4.17 6.13 5.34
C SER A 164 4.03 7.66 5.40
N VAL A 165 3.80 8.22 6.58
CA VAL A 165 3.78 9.68 6.78
C VAL A 165 5.17 10.28 6.48
N ILE A 166 6.24 9.69 7.00
CA ILE A 166 7.62 10.16 6.75
C ILE A 166 7.94 10.09 5.25
N GLY A 167 7.54 9.02 4.56
CA GLY A 167 7.72 8.86 3.11
C GLY A 167 7.05 9.98 2.32
N LEU A 168 5.79 10.29 2.64
CA LEU A 168 5.04 11.38 2.00
C LEU A 168 5.69 12.75 2.25
N LEU A 169 6.12 13.03 3.49
CA LEU A 169 6.79 14.29 3.83
C LEU A 169 8.08 14.50 3.02
N ARG A 170 8.89 13.44 2.85
CA ARG A 170 10.11 13.49 2.02
C ARG A 170 9.81 13.80 0.55
N GLU A 171 8.73 13.28 0.00
CA GLU A 171 8.33 13.58 -1.38
C GLU A 171 7.84 15.02 -1.54
N ILE A 172 7.10 15.55 -0.55
CA ILE A 172 6.73 16.97 -0.50
C ILE A 172 7.97 17.86 -0.47
N GLU A 173 8.96 17.52 0.35
CA GLU A 173 10.24 18.25 0.44
C GLU A 173 11.00 18.23 -0.89
N SER A 174 11.05 17.07 -1.56
CA SER A 174 11.70 16.93 -2.88
C SER A 174 11.06 17.85 -3.92
N LEU A 175 9.74 17.85 -4.03
CA LEU A 175 9.01 18.70 -4.98
C LEU A 175 9.18 20.20 -4.66
N ALA A 176 9.18 20.57 -3.37
CA ALA A 176 9.42 21.94 -2.96
C ALA A 176 10.86 22.41 -3.22
N ALA A 177 11.84 21.50 -3.22
CA ALA A 177 13.22 21.80 -3.60
C ALA A 177 13.36 22.04 -5.11
N GLU A 178 12.74 21.19 -5.94
CA GLU A 178 12.75 21.32 -7.42
C GLU A 178 12.07 22.61 -7.90
N ALA A 179 11.02 23.08 -7.23
CA ALA A 179 10.34 24.33 -7.59
C ALA A 179 11.17 25.61 -7.28
N ARG A 180 12.26 25.50 -6.51
CA ARG A 180 13.13 26.63 -6.12
C ARG A 180 14.35 26.80 -7.03
N THR A 181 14.60 25.86 -7.92
CA THR A 181 15.67 25.88 -8.92
C THR A 181 15.17 26.33 -10.27
#